data_AF-A0A9P3KVA3-F1
#
_entry.id   AF-A0A9P3KVA3-F1
#
_cell.length_a   1.000
_cell.length_b   1.000
_cell.length_c   1.000
_cell.angle_alpha   90.00
_cell.angle_beta   90.00
_cell.angle_gamma   90.00
#
_symmetry.space_group_name_H-M   'P 1'
#
loop_
_entity.id
_entity.type
_entity.pdbx_description
1 polymer ?
#
loop_
_entity_poly.entity_id
_entity_poly.type
_entity_poly.pdbx_seq_one_letter_code
_entity_poly.pdbx_strand_id
1 'polypeptide(L)'
;MEISRKFTPQDIAALASKSAMLMHAAWRSPLYGMQLLLPQTHALLESWRDADTFFQSVPDWSAKPIDFRHPFCFYYGHLPSFAILKLLPARTPSSLDVMFSRGIDPLLLDPSKCHSHPAVPPAWPSRAEIEAYARDVRREILDAMQEEEGGAVCSDGAAGGPSSGA
;
A
#
# COMPACT_ATOMS: atom_id res chain seq x y z
N MET A 1 10.82 30.86 -35.29
CA MET A 1 10.56 30.25 -33.96
C MET A 1 11.69 29.28 -33.71
N GLU A 2 12.62 29.62 -32.83
CA GLU A 2 13.77 28.77 -32.53
C GLU A 2 13.30 27.67 -31.57
N ILE A 3 13.11 26.46 -32.09
CA ILE A 3 12.73 25.31 -31.27
C ILE A 3 14.02 24.79 -30.65
N SER A 4 14.23 25.12 -29.37
CA SER A 4 15.32 24.58 -28.58
C SER A 4 15.28 23.05 -28.64
N ARG A 5 16.29 22.44 -29.27
CA ARG A 5 16.47 20.97 -29.33
C ARG A 5 17.16 20.41 -28.07
N LYS A 6 17.33 21.24 -27.03
CA LYS A 6 18.07 20.87 -25.81
C LYS A 6 17.33 19.86 -24.93
N PHE A 7 16.03 19.70 -25.10
CA PHE A 7 15.21 18.76 -24.33
C PHE A 7 14.23 18.04 -25.25
N THR A 8 14.43 16.75 -25.42
CA THR A 8 13.50 15.80 -26.03
C THR A 8 12.44 15.37 -25.00
N PRO A 9 11.30 14.78 -25.43
CA PRO A 9 10.37 14.16 -24.50
C PRO A 9 11.02 13.13 -23.56
N GLN A 10 12.07 12.45 -24.03
CA GLN A 10 12.87 11.52 -23.22
C GLN A 10 13.68 12.26 -22.14
N ASP A 11 14.27 13.42 -22.46
CA ASP A 11 14.99 14.24 -21.49
C ASP A 11 14.05 14.77 -20.40
N ILE A 12 12.83 15.18 -20.79
CA ILE A 12 11.80 15.63 -19.86
C ILE A 12 11.31 14.47 -18.98
N ALA A 13 11.08 13.29 -19.55
CA ALA A 13 10.70 12.10 -18.79
C ALA A 13 11.79 11.70 -17.77
N ALA A 14 13.06 11.75 -18.17
CA ALA A 14 14.18 11.46 -17.30
C ALA A 14 14.31 12.48 -16.16
N LEU A 15 14.10 13.77 -16.45
CA LEU A 15 14.12 14.82 -15.43
C LEU A 15 12.94 14.68 -14.46
N ALA A 16 11.74 14.39 -14.98
CA ALA A 16 10.55 14.15 -14.17
C ALA A 16 10.77 12.97 -13.21
N SER A 17 11.26 11.84 -13.72
CA SER A 17 11.58 10.66 -12.90
C SER A 17 12.58 10.97 -11.79
N LYS A 18 13.69 11.67 -12.11
CA LYS A 18 14.69 12.11 -11.12
C LYS A 18 14.12 13.09 -10.07
N SER A 19 13.03 13.77 -10.40
CA SER A 19 12.36 14.73 -9.52
C SER A 19 11.16 14.12 -8.79
N ALA A 20 11.04 12.79 -8.76
CA ALA A 20 9.89 12.05 -8.23
C ALA A 20 8.55 12.48 -8.85
N MET A 21 8.55 12.82 -10.14
CA MET A 21 7.35 13.18 -10.90
C MET A 21 7.03 12.11 -11.94
N LEU A 22 5.76 11.71 -11.99
CA LEU A 22 5.20 10.89 -13.05
C LEU A 22 4.72 11.79 -14.19
N MET A 23 5.32 11.61 -15.37
CA MET A 23 4.81 12.23 -16.59
C MET A 23 3.73 11.34 -17.21
N HIS A 24 2.54 11.90 -17.48
CA HIS A 24 1.47 11.19 -18.15
C HIS A 24 1.03 11.94 -19.41
N ALA A 25 0.84 11.21 -20.52
CA ALA A 25 0.33 11.77 -21.76
C ALA A 25 -1.18 12.05 -21.65
N ALA A 26 -1.65 13.15 -22.23
CA ALA A 26 -3.07 13.40 -22.38
C ALA A 26 -3.62 12.62 -23.59
N TRP A 27 -4.74 11.93 -23.42
CA TRP A 27 -5.38 11.20 -24.52
C TRP A 27 -5.79 12.18 -25.63
N ARG A 28 -5.36 11.94 -26.88
CA ARG A 28 -5.62 12.78 -28.08
C ARG A 28 -5.05 14.21 -28.05
N SER A 29 -4.07 14.50 -27.20
CA SER A 29 -3.43 15.82 -27.13
C SER A 29 -1.91 15.68 -27.13
N PRO A 30 -1.15 16.63 -27.72
CA PRO A 30 0.30 16.67 -27.60
C PRO A 30 0.78 17.13 -26.21
N LEU A 31 -0.15 17.48 -25.30
CA LEU A 31 0.16 17.90 -23.94
C LEU A 31 0.47 16.70 -23.03
N TYR A 32 1.37 16.93 -22.07
CA TYR A 32 1.70 16.01 -20.99
C TYR A 32 1.45 16.70 -19.65
N GLY A 33 0.99 15.93 -18.67
CA GLY A 33 0.92 16.34 -17.27
C GLY A 33 2.10 15.77 -16.49
N MET A 34 2.51 16.47 -15.43
CA MET A 34 3.49 15.98 -14.46
C MET A 34 2.83 15.96 -13.09
N GLN A 35 2.85 14.81 -12.44
CA GLN A 35 2.30 14.61 -11.10
C GLN A 35 3.43 14.26 -10.15
N LEU A 36 3.59 15.04 -9.07
CA LEU A 36 4.51 14.69 -8.00
C LEU A 36 4.02 13.41 -7.31
N LEU A 37 4.89 12.41 -7.23
CA LEU A 37 4.65 11.19 -6.46
C LEU A 37 5.17 11.42 -5.03
N LEU A 38 4.33 11.07 -4.06
CA LEU A 38 4.77 11.03 -2.67
C LEU A 38 5.71 9.83 -2.45
N PRO A 39 6.74 9.95 -1.61
CA PRO A 39 7.45 8.78 -1.10
C PRO A 39 6.46 7.77 -0.54
N GLN A 40 6.69 6.46 -0.75
CA GLN A 40 5.75 5.41 -0.35
C GLN A 40 5.38 5.50 1.15
N THR A 41 6.36 5.77 2.00
CA THR A 41 6.18 5.97 3.45
C THR A 41 5.26 7.15 3.74
N HIS A 42 5.41 8.26 3.01
CA HIS A 42 4.54 9.43 3.16
C HIS A 42 3.12 9.11 2.69
N ALA A 43 2.96 8.43 1.55
CA ALA A 43 1.65 8.02 1.06
C ALA A 43 0.91 7.10 2.06
N LEU A 44 1.61 6.17 2.72
CA LEU A 44 1.04 5.33 3.77
C LEU A 44 0.59 6.14 5.00
N LEU A 45 1.45 7.04 5.49
CA LEU A 45 1.14 7.89 6.64
C LEU A 45 -0.10 8.77 6.39
N GLU A 46 -0.20 9.38 5.21
CA GLU A 46 -1.37 10.19 4.83
C GLU A 46 -2.62 9.30 4.74
N SER A 47 -2.52 8.13 4.11
CA SER A 47 -3.65 7.18 3.99
C SER A 47 -4.16 6.70 5.35
N TRP A 48 -3.24 6.43 6.29
CA TRP A 48 -3.59 6.03 7.65
C TRP A 48 -4.22 7.18 8.43
N ARG A 49 -3.70 8.39 8.30
CA ARG A 49 -4.28 9.59 8.93
C ARG A 49 -5.71 9.85 8.43
N ASP A 50 -5.94 9.71 7.14
CA ASP A 50 -7.26 9.93 6.54
C ASP A 50 -8.26 8.87 7.02
N ALA A 51 -7.83 7.60 7.09
CA ALA A 51 -8.64 6.54 7.68
C ALA A 51 -8.96 6.83 9.15
N ASP A 52 -7.97 7.19 9.96
CA ASP A 52 -8.16 7.51 11.38
C ASP A 52 -9.14 8.69 11.55
N THR A 53 -8.98 9.74 10.75
CA THR A 53 -9.87 10.91 10.76
C THR A 53 -11.31 10.53 10.45
N PHE A 54 -11.53 9.69 9.43
CA PHE A 54 -12.86 9.18 9.11
C PHE A 54 -13.46 8.39 10.28
N PHE A 55 -12.72 7.42 10.83
CA PHE A 55 -13.23 6.56 11.90
C PHE A 55 -13.38 7.23 13.26
N GLN A 56 -12.68 8.33 13.52
CA GLN A 56 -12.92 9.20 14.69
C GLN A 56 -14.33 9.82 14.65
N SER A 57 -14.86 10.09 13.46
CA SER A 57 -16.22 10.62 13.30
C SER A 57 -17.33 9.58 13.50
N VAL A 58 -16.97 8.28 13.59
CA VAL A 58 -17.91 7.17 13.80
C VAL A 58 -18.04 6.91 15.30
N PRO A 59 -19.19 7.24 15.93
CA PRO A 59 -19.34 7.12 17.39
C PRO A 59 -19.47 5.67 17.88
N ASP A 60 -20.16 4.83 17.11
CA ASP A 60 -20.39 3.42 17.44
C ASP A 60 -19.77 2.51 16.39
N TRP A 61 -18.67 1.86 16.75
CA TRP A 61 -17.96 0.93 15.86
C TRP A 61 -18.65 -0.44 15.77
N SER A 62 -19.58 -0.76 16.67
CA SER A 62 -20.37 -1.99 16.63
C SER A 62 -21.59 -1.87 15.70
N ALA A 63 -21.95 -0.64 15.29
CA ALA A 63 -23.06 -0.41 14.40
C ALA A 63 -22.85 -1.09 13.04
N LYS A 64 -23.92 -1.73 12.56
CA LYS A 64 -24.01 -2.38 11.26
C LYS A 64 -25.23 -1.80 10.51
N PRO A 65 -25.10 -0.63 9.86
CA PRO A 65 -26.25 0.04 9.24
C PRO A 65 -26.80 -0.67 7.99
N ILE A 66 -26.02 -1.58 7.40
CA ILE A 66 -26.41 -2.34 6.20
C ILE A 66 -26.28 -3.83 6.53
N ASP A 67 -27.37 -4.59 6.41
CA ASP A 67 -27.45 -6.00 6.80
C ASP A 67 -26.43 -6.90 6.08
N PHE A 68 -26.11 -6.56 4.84
CA PHE A 68 -25.13 -7.29 4.01
C PHE A 68 -23.69 -6.79 4.17
N ARG A 69 -23.41 -5.99 5.21
CA ARG A 69 -22.07 -5.47 5.52
C ARG A 69 -21.64 -5.88 6.92
N HIS A 70 -20.36 -5.70 7.19
CA HIS A 70 -19.82 -5.89 8.53
C HIS A 70 -20.01 -4.62 9.37
N PRO A 71 -19.94 -4.70 10.72
CA PRO A 71 -19.89 -3.50 11.55
C PRO A 71 -18.64 -2.66 11.25
N PHE A 72 -18.68 -1.37 11.60
CA PHE A 72 -17.57 -0.45 11.32
C PHE A 72 -16.21 -0.92 11.87
N CYS A 73 -16.20 -1.57 13.04
CA CYS A 73 -14.99 -2.12 13.65
C CYS A 73 -14.24 -3.10 12.73
N PHE A 74 -14.97 -3.88 11.92
CA PHE A 74 -14.37 -4.77 10.94
C PHE A 74 -13.55 -4.00 9.93
N TYR A 75 -14.10 -2.91 9.37
CA TYR A 75 -13.44 -2.17 8.30
C TYR A 75 -12.18 -1.47 8.81
N TYR A 76 -12.18 -0.93 10.02
CA TYR A 76 -10.97 -0.33 10.59
C TYR A 76 -9.86 -1.37 10.80
N GLY A 77 -10.19 -2.57 11.29
CA GLY A 77 -9.23 -3.67 11.44
C GLY A 77 -8.82 -4.32 10.11
N HIS A 78 -9.69 -4.30 9.10
CA HIS A 78 -9.42 -4.84 7.77
C HIS A 78 -8.30 -4.09 7.05
N LEU A 79 -8.23 -2.76 7.20
CA LEU A 79 -7.18 -1.94 6.58
C LEU A 79 -5.75 -2.38 6.95
N PRO A 80 -5.35 -2.44 8.23
CA PRO A 80 -4.01 -2.93 8.62
C PRO A 80 -3.82 -4.41 8.28
N SER A 81 -4.82 -5.26 8.48
CA SER A 81 -4.75 -6.68 8.12
C SER A 81 -4.45 -6.89 6.64
N PHE A 82 -5.16 -6.20 5.76
CA PHE A 82 -4.91 -6.27 4.32
C PHE A 82 -3.51 -5.75 3.99
N ALA A 83 -3.10 -4.63 4.58
CA ALA A 83 -1.78 -4.04 4.32
C ALA A 83 -0.63 -4.98 4.72
N ILE A 84 -0.62 -5.51 5.95
CA ILE A 84 0.47 -6.37 6.44
C ILE A 84 0.54 -7.69 5.67
N LEU A 85 -0.61 -8.31 5.37
CA LEU A 85 -0.65 -9.58 4.62
C LEU A 85 -0.17 -9.43 3.17
N LYS A 86 -0.29 -8.23 2.58
CA LYS A 86 0.17 -7.96 1.21
C LYS A 86 1.59 -7.45 1.15
N LEU A 87 1.99 -6.60 2.08
CA LEU A 87 3.32 -6.00 2.10
C LEU A 87 4.36 -6.96 2.68
N LEU A 88 4.03 -7.74 3.70
CA LEU A 88 4.95 -8.67 4.36
C LEU A 88 4.47 -10.13 4.24
N PRO A 89 4.48 -10.72 3.03
CA PRO A 89 3.92 -12.06 2.80
C PRO A 89 4.70 -13.19 3.49
N ALA A 90 5.98 -12.95 3.86
CA ALA A 90 6.80 -13.91 4.61
C ALA A 90 6.49 -13.91 6.12
N ARG A 91 5.81 -12.87 6.62
CA ARG A 91 5.44 -12.76 8.02
C ARG A 91 4.32 -13.74 8.34
N THR A 92 4.45 -14.47 9.44
CA THR A 92 3.38 -15.36 9.92
C THR A 92 2.15 -14.53 10.33
N PRO A 93 0.94 -14.81 9.81
CA PRO A 93 -0.27 -14.10 10.21
C PRO A 93 -0.63 -14.33 11.68
N SER A 94 -0.98 -13.26 12.40
CA SER A 94 -1.57 -13.33 13.73
C SER A 94 -3.06 -13.70 13.65
N SER A 95 -3.66 -14.03 14.80
CA SER A 95 -5.10 -14.28 14.88
C SER A 95 -5.95 -13.08 14.45
N LEU A 96 -5.50 -11.85 14.75
CA LEU A 96 -6.19 -10.64 14.32
C LEU A 96 -6.02 -10.38 12.81
N ASP A 97 -4.85 -10.69 12.24
CA ASP A 97 -4.67 -10.63 10.78
C ASP A 97 -5.67 -11.55 10.10
N VAL A 98 -5.76 -12.80 10.55
CA VAL A 98 -6.73 -13.78 10.00
C VAL A 98 -8.16 -13.29 10.22
N MET A 99 -8.54 -12.84 11.42
CA MET A 99 -9.88 -12.36 11.72
C MET A 99 -10.33 -11.23 10.79
N PHE A 100 -9.46 -10.25 10.55
CA PHE A 100 -9.78 -9.09 9.73
C PHE A 100 -9.50 -9.30 8.23
N SER A 101 -8.79 -10.35 7.82
CA SER A 101 -8.49 -10.66 6.41
C SER A 101 -9.69 -11.06 5.56
N ARG A 102 -10.89 -11.11 6.16
CA ARG A 102 -12.11 -11.56 5.50
C ARG A 102 -12.39 -10.77 4.22
N GLY A 103 -12.52 -11.48 3.10
CA GLY A 103 -13.04 -11.00 1.83
C GLY A 103 -13.98 -12.03 1.22
N ILE A 104 -15.06 -11.57 0.57
CA ILE A 104 -15.92 -12.45 -0.23
C ILE A 104 -15.38 -12.39 -1.65
N ASP A 105 -14.72 -13.47 -2.08
CA ASP A 105 -14.14 -13.60 -3.41
C ASP A 105 -14.84 -14.78 -4.13
N PRO A 106 -15.85 -14.51 -4.98
CA PRO A 106 -16.57 -15.55 -5.69
C PRO A 106 -15.66 -16.25 -6.70
N LEU A 107 -15.79 -17.57 -6.84
CA LEU A 107 -15.02 -18.33 -7.81
C LEU A 107 -15.51 -17.99 -9.22
N LEU A 108 -14.66 -17.41 -10.06
CA LEU A 108 -15.04 -16.98 -11.42
C LEU A 108 -15.57 -18.14 -12.29
N LEU A 109 -15.03 -19.35 -12.10
CA LEU A 109 -15.43 -20.55 -12.84
C LEU A 109 -16.77 -21.14 -12.37
N ASP A 110 -17.17 -20.85 -11.14
CA ASP A 110 -18.43 -21.31 -10.55
C ASP A 110 -18.93 -20.27 -9.55
N PRO A 111 -19.75 -19.29 -9.98
CA PRO A 111 -20.23 -18.20 -9.13
C PRO A 111 -21.09 -18.67 -7.94
N SER A 112 -21.49 -19.94 -7.88
CA SER A 112 -22.15 -20.54 -6.72
C SER A 112 -21.18 -20.86 -5.57
N LYS A 113 -19.87 -20.83 -5.83
CA LYS A 113 -18.80 -21.07 -4.86
C LYS A 113 -18.06 -19.78 -4.53
N CYS A 114 -17.62 -19.67 -3.28
CA CYS A 114 -16.75 -18.61 -2.80
C CYS A 114 -15.43 -19.23 -2.33
N HIS A 115 -14.32 -18.53 -2.54
CA HIS A 115 -13.05 -18.92 -1.94
C HIS A 115 -13.15 -18.96 -0.41
N SER A 116 -12.31 -19.77 0.22
CA SER A 116 -12.25 -19.88 1.67
C SER A 116 -11.97 -18.52 2.29
N HIS A 117 -12.75 -18.17 3.31
CA HIS A 117 -12.60 -16.93 4.04
C HIS A 117 -12.83 -17.17 5.54
N PRO A 118 -12.19 -16.38 6.42
CA PRO A 118 -12.42 -16.43 7.86
C PRO A 118 -13.91 -16.33 8.20
N ALA A 119 -14.40 -17.17 9.10
CA ALA A 119 -15.76 -17.07 9.63
C ALA A 119 -15.95 -15.75 10.38
N VAL A 120 -17.20 -15.27 10.45
CA VAL A 120 -17.53 -14.11 11.28
C VAL A 120 -17.35 -14.50 12.75
N PRO A 121 -16.57 -13.76 13.55
CA PRO A 121 -16.38 -14.10 14.95
C PRO A 121 -17.70 -13.89 15.73
N PRO A 122 -17.88 -14.60 16.86
CA PRO A 122 -19.04 -14.42 17.72
C PRO A 122 -19.10 -13.02 18.34
N ALA A 123 -17.93 -12.38 18.52
CA ALA A 123 -17.79 -11.00 18.94
C ALA A 123 -16.57 -10.37 18.27
N TRP A 124 -16.65 -9.09 17.93
CA TRP A 124 -15.51 -8.32 17.45
C TRP A 124 -14.67 -7.82 18.64
N PRO A 125 -13.35 -7.63 18.46
CA PRO A 125 -12.51 -7.01 19.48
C PRO A 125 -13.00 -5.60 19.83
N SER A 126 -12.67 -5.15 21.03
CA SER A 126 -12.96 -3.78 21.46
C SER A 126 -12.23 -2.75 20.60
N ARG A 127 -12.75 -1.53 20.53
CA ARG A 127 -12.11 -0.43 19.80
C ARG A 127 -10.63 -0.24 20.18
N ALA A 128 -10.33 -0.29 21.47
CA ALA A 128 -8.95 -0.14 21.96
C ALA A 128 -8.02 -1.27 21.48
N GLU A 129 -8.50 -2.50 21.42
CA GLU A 129 -7.73 -3.64 20.88
C GLU A 129 -7.47 -3.48 19.38
N ILE A 130 -8.46 -3.01 18.61
CA ILE A 130 -8.29 -2.80 17.16
C ILE A 130 -7.36 -1.62 16.89
N GLU A 131 -7.46 -0.53 17.64
CA GLU A 131 -6.55 0.62 17.54
C GLU A 131 -5.10 0.23 17.92
N ALA A 132 -4.92 -0.62 18.95
CA ALA A 132 -3.60 -1.15 19.31
C ALA A 132 -3.03 -2.03 18.18
N TYR A 133 -3.86 -2.95 17.67
CA TYR A 133 -3.50 -3.80 16.54
C TYR A 133 -3.09 -2.98 15.30
N ALA A 134 -3.88 -1.97 14.93
CA ALA A 134 -3.59 -1.10 13.80
C ALA A 134 -2.25 -0.37 14.00
N ARG A 135 -1.98 0.15 15.20
CA ARG A 135 -0.72 0.83 15.54
C ARG A 135 0.49 -0.10 15.41
N ASP A 136 0.36 -1.33 15.92
CA ASP A 136 1.45 -2.31 15.91
C ASP A 136 1.78 -2.78 14.50
N VAL A 137 0.74 -3.07 13.69
CA VAL A 137 0.91 -3.40 12.27
C VAL A 137 1.55 -2.25 11.49
N ARG A 138 1.09 -1.01 11.70
CA ARG A 138 1.66 0.17 11.02
C ARG A 138 3.13 0.36 11.37
N ARG A 139 3.52 0.18 12.63
CA ARG A 139 4.92 0.20 13.06
C ARG A 139 5.73 -0.88 12.33
N GLU A 140 5.23 -2.11 12.32
CA GLU A 140 5.91 -3.24 11.67
C GLU A 140 6.12 -3.00 10.16
N ILE A 141 5.13 -2.43 9.47
CA ILE A 141 5.26 -2.05 8.05
C ILE A 141 6.34 -0.97 7.87
N LEU A 142 6.34 0.07 8.72
CA LEU A 142 7.33 1.15 8.62
C LEU A 142 8.75 0.65 8.88
N ASP A 143 8.93 -0.21 9.88
CA ASP A 143 10.23 -0.79 10.21
C ASP A 143 10.77 -1.61 9.03
N ALA A 144 9.94 -2.47 8.42
CA ALA A 144 10.32 -3.27 7.26
C ALA A 144 10.69 -2.41 6.03
N MET A 145 10.01 -1.28 5.83
CA MET A 145 10.33 -0.37 4.71
C MET A 145 11.67 0.34 4.90
N GLN A 146 12.05 0.68 6.14
CA GLN A 146 13.36 1.29 6.41
C GLN A 146 14.52 0.32 6.18
N GLU A 147 14.31 -0.98 6.45
CA GLU A 147 15.30 -2.03 6.18
C GLU A 147 15.58 -2.18 4.68
N GLU A 148 14.55 -2.09 3.82
CA GLU A 148 14.71 -2.14 2.37
C GLU A 148 15.49 -0.92 1.83
N GLU A 149 15.19 0.29 2.33
CA GLU A 149 15.91 1.51 1.95
C GLU A 149 17.38 1.47 2.39
N GLY A 150 17.67 0.91 3.57
CA GLY A 150 19.03 0.72 4.08
C GLY A 150 19.83 -0.38 3.38
N GLY A 151 19.16 -1.43 2.90
CA GLY A 151 19.76 -2.55 2.17
C GLY A 151 20.16 -2.21 0.73
N ALA A 152 19.50 -1.23 0.10
CA ALA A 152 19.78 -0.81 -1.27
C ALA A 152 21.09 -0.02 -1.46
N VAL A 153 21.76 0.39 -0.36
CA VAL A 153 22.96 1.26 -0.41
C VAL A 153 24.28 0.47 -0.58
N CYS A 154 24.28 -0.87 -0.49
CA CYS A 154 25.51 -1.67 -0.42
C CYS A 154 25.88 -2.52 -1.66
N SER A 155 25.30 -2.33 -2.85
CA SER A 155 25.61 -3.18 -4.01
C SER A 155 26.53 -2.62 -5.10
N ASP A 156 27.05 -1.39 -5.01
CA ASP A 156 28.00 -0.85 -6.00
C ASP A 156 29.42 -0.76 -5.44
N GLY A 157 30.13 -1.89 -5.46
CA GLY A 157 31.49 -1.98 -4.94
C GLY A 157 32.27 -3.22 -5.36
N ALA A 158 32.22 -3.61 -6.63
CA ALA A 158 33.15 -4.59 -7.19
C ALA A 158 33.55 -4.22 -8.62
N ALA A 159 34.28 -3.12 -8.78
CA ALA A 159 35.12 -2.90 -9.95
C ALA A 159 36.42 -3.71 -9.80
N GLY A 160 36.44 -4.93 -10.35
CA GLY A 160 37.66 -5.70 -10.60
C GLY A 160 38.07 -5.54 -12.07
N GLY A 161 39.23 -4.91 -12.29
CA GLY A 161 39.73 -4.46 -13.60
C GLY A 161 40.13 -5.56 -14.61
N PRO A 162 40.67 -5.15 -15.77
CA PRO A 162 40.84 -6.00 -16.95
C PRO A 162 42.03 -6.96 -16.80
N SER A 163 41.84 -8.24 -17.10
CA SER A 163 42.95 -9.19 -17.28
C SER A 163 43.50 -9.12 -18.71
N SER A 164 44.74 -8.70 -18.84
CA SER A 164 45.58 -8.84 -20.04
C SER A 164 46.33 -10.19 -20.05
N GLY A 165 46.47 -10.79 -21.23
CA GLY A 165 47.43 -11.87 -21.55
C GLY A 165 46.95 -13.28 -21.16
N ALA A 166 47.11 -14.34 -21.96
CA ALA A 166 47.98 -14.59 -23.12
C ALA A 166 47.26 -15.44 -24.18
#